data_AF-A0AAN8J2G6-F1
#
_entry.id   AF-A0AAN8J2G6-F1
#
_cell.length_a   1.000
_cell.length_b   1.000
_cell.length_c   1.000
_cell.angle_alpha   90.00
_cell.angle_beta   90.00
_cell.angle_gamma   90.00
#
_symmetry.space_group_name_H-M   'P 1'
#
loop_
_entity.id
_entity.type
_entity.pdbx_description
1 polymer ?
#
loop_
_entity_poly.entity_id
_entity_poly.type
_entity_poly.pdbx_seq_one_letter_code
_entity_poly.pdbx_strand_id
1 'polypeptide(L)'
;GHIIFGEPVAAGLACDGSHYYNKDWLHAARYVMSPPLSRDPSTPTALMDMLAASMAAKIFNLYPRKGRIAAGSDADIVIWNPNKKRTISKDTHHQAVDFNIFEGMTVYGVAETTISRGVVVWSDNKLSVRAGAGRFIPMKPFSPAVFSSVPHKARAMAPKAVKRSKAKA
;
A
#
# COMPACT_ATOMS: atom_id res chain seq x y z
N GLY A 1 6.34 19.74 12.41
CA GLY A 1 6.67 19.01 11.18
C GLY A 1 5.56 19.10 10.15
N HIS A 2 5.91 18.87 8.88
CA HIS A 2 4.97 18.71 7.78
C HIS A 2 4.15 17.42 7.92
N ILE A 3 2.98 17.36 7.29
CA ILE A 3 2.15 16.14 7.22
C ILE A 3 2.44 15.52 5.87
N ILE A 4 3.23 14.44 5.84
CA ILE A 4 3.69 13.77 4.63
C ILE A 4 3.46 12.28 4.82
N PHE A 5 2.95 11.63 3.78
CA PHE A 5 2.79 10.18 3.71
C PHE A 5 3.61 9.68 2.53
N GLY A 6 4.40 8.63 2.75
CA GLY A 6 5.10 7.91 1.69
C GLY A 6 4.40 6.58 1.41
N GLU A 7 4.35 6.19 0.14
CA GLU A 7 3.82 4.90 -0.30
C GLU A 7 4.93 4.11 -1.01
N PRO A 8 5.59 3.16 -0.33
CA PRO A 8 6.44 2.21 -1.01
C PRO A 8 5.57 1.16 -1.73
N VAL A 9 6.10 0.60 -2.81
CA VAL A 9 5.47 -0.49 -3.56
C VAL A 9 6.16 -1.82 -3.25
N ALA A 10 5.44 -2.93 -3.40
CA ALA A 10 5.97 -4.26 -3.09
C ALA A 10 7.31 -4.56 -3.81
N ALA A 11 7.47 -4.11 -5.05
CA ALA A 11 8.73 -4.25 -5.79
C ALA A 11 9.91 -3.56 -5.08
N GLY A 12 9.73 -2.33 -4.57
CA GLY A 12 10.78 -1.60 -3.85
C GLY A 12 11.05 -2.14 -2.44
N LEU A 13 10.13 -2.93 -1.88
CA LEU A 13 10.27 -3.58 -0.58
C LEU A 13 10.95 -4.96 -0.65
N ALA A 14 11.02 -5.56 -1.83
CA ALA A 14 11.43 -6.96 -2.01
C ALA A 14 12.48 -7.20 -3.10
N CYS A 15 12.71 -6.24 -3.99
CA CYS A 15 13.66 -6.32 -5.09
C CYS A 15 14.56 -5.07 -5.12
N ASP A 16 15.68 -5.18 -5.83
CA ASP A 16 16.60 -4.06 -6.07
C ASP A 16 16.93 -3.91 -7.56
N GLY A 17 17.67 -2.85 -7.89
CA GLY A 17 18.03 -2.46 -9.24
C GLY A 17 19.14 -3.30 -9.88
N SER A 18 19.68 -4.31 -9.20
CA SER A 18 20.67 -5.21 -9.81
C SER A 18 20.07 -5.97 -11.00
N HIS A 19 18.76 -6.23 -10.99
CA HIS A 19 18.04 -6.90 -12.07
C HIS A 19 18.15 -6.18 -13.42
N TYR A 20 18.34 -4.86 -13.43
CA TYR A 20 18.54 -4.08 -14.66
C TYR A 20 19.82 -4.43 -15.41
N TYR A 21 20.78 -5.09 -14.75
CA TYR A 21 22.08 -5.45 -15.31
C TYR A 21 22.21 -6.94 -15.63
N ASN A 22 21.09 -7.67 -15.64
CA ASN A 22 21.06 -9.05 -16.08
C ASN A 22 21.50 -9.16 -17.56
N LYS A 23 22.25 -10.22 -17.89
CA LYS A 23 22.69 -10.51 -19.27
C LYS A 23 21.52 -10.88 -20.18
N ASP A 24 20.47 -11.48 -19.62
CA ASP A 24 19.21 -11.66 -20.31
C ASP A 24 18.44 -10.33 -20.35
N TRP A 25 18.27 -9.80 -21.55
CA TRP A 25 17.51 -8.57 -21.81
C TRP A 25 16.07 -8.68 -21.30
N LEU A 26 15.42 -9.83 -21.50
CA LEU A 26 14.02 -10.00 -21.12
C LEU A 26 13.87 -9.99 -19.60
N HIS A 27 14.82 -10.60 -18.87
CA HIS A 27 14.90 -10.45 -17.42
C HIS A 27 14.99 -8.97 -17.02
N ALA A 28 15.94 -8.22 -17.56
CA ALA A 28 16.13 -6.82 -17.18
C ALA A 28 14.89 -5.96 -17.49
N ALA A 29 14.27 -6.16 -18.65
CA ALA A 29 13.09 -5.41 -19.08
C ALA A 29 11.87 -5.62 -18.17
N ARG A 30 11.71 -6.82 -17.58
CA ARG A 30 10.59 -7.14 -16.66
C ARG A 30 10.57 -6.32 -15.37
N TYR A 31 11.70 -5.73 -14.98
CA TYR A 31 11.81 -4.91 -13.76
C TYR A 31 11.69 -3.41 -14.04
N VAL A 32 11.56 -2.99 -15.31
CA VAL A 32 11.48 -1.58 -15.68
C VAL A 32 10.15 -1.00 -15.21
N MET A 33 10.24 0.01 -14.33
CA MET A 33 9.10 0.76 -13.81
C MET A 33 9.52 2.19 -13.42
N SER A 34 8.58 3.02 -12.98
CA SER A 34 8.84 4.39 -12.55
C SER A 34 8.19 4.69 -11.19
N PRO A 35 8.94 5.18 -10.18
CA PRO A 35 10.41 5.33 -10.18
C PRO A 35 11.13 3.96 -10.29
N PRO A 36 12.40 3.92 -10.79
CA PRO A 36 13.14 2.67 -10.91
C PRO A 36 13.51 2.09 -9.54
N LEU A 37 13.77 0.78 -9.49
CA LEU A 37 14.26 0.12 -8.29
C LEU A 37 15.65 0.68 -7.90
N SER A 38 15.84 0.89 -6.59
CA SER A 38 17.11 1.38 -6.05
C SER A 38 18.23 0.38 -6.32
N ARG A 39 19.40 0.85 -6.73
CA ARG A 39 20.60 0.02 -6.92
C ARG A 39 21.29 -0.32 -5.59
N ASP A 40 20.89 0.35 -4.51
CA ASP A 40 21.38 0.05 -3.17
C ASP A 40 20.58 -1.13 -2.58
N PRO A 41 21.21 -2.30 -2.35
CA PRO A 41 20.53 -3.51 -1.87
C PRO A 41 20.02 -3.38 -0.43
N SER A 42 20.40 -2.33 0.31
CA SER A 42 19.85 -2.06 1.65
C SER A 42 18.51 -1.33 1.64
N THR A 43 18.13 -0.73 0.51
CA THR A 43 16.90 0.08 0.39
C THR A 43 15.64 -0.73 0.73
N PRO A 44 15.44 -1.98 0.26
CA PRO A 44 14.24 -2.76 0.57
C PRO A 44 14.05 -2.97 2.07
N THR A 45 15.11 -3.34 2.78
CA THR A 45 15.08 -3.54 4.25
C THR A 45 14.76 -2.25 4.98
N ALA A 46 15.40 -1.13 4.61
CA ALA A 46 15.14 0.16 5.22
C ALA A 46 13.68 0.62 5.03
N LEU A 47 13.09 0.37 3.86
CA LEU A 47 11.69 0.69 3.59
C LEU A 47 10.73 -0.24 4.36
N MET A 48 11.06 -1.53 4.50
CA MET A 48 10.29 -2.47 5.32
C MET A 48 10.25 -2.04 6.79
N ASP A 49 11.38 -1.61 7.36
CA ASP A 49 11.46 -1.16 8.76
C ASP A 49 10.59 0.08 9.04
N MET A 50 10.32 0.90 8.01
CA MET A 50 9.48 2.10 8.11
C MET A 50 8.00 1.85 7.78
N LEU A 51 7.61 0.62 7.42
CA LEU A 51 6.27 0.32 6.93
C LEU A 51 5.24 0.33 8.07
N ALA A 52 4.38 1.36 8.09
CA ALA A 52 3.28 1.44 9.05
C ALA A 52 2.06 0.61 8.60
N ALA A 53 1.61 -0.32 9.43
CA ALA A 53 0.41 -1.11 9.16
C ALA A 53 -0.89 -0.28 9.30
N SER A 54 -1.89 -0.61 8.48
CA SER A 54 -3.29 -0.15 8.62
C SER A 54 -3.54 1.37 8.44
N MET A 55 -2.72 2.08 7.66
CA MET A 55 -2.90 3.51 7.39
C MET A 55 -3.79 3.84 6.19
N ALA A 56 -3.81 2.99 5.15
CA ALA A 56 -4.52 3.28 3.91
C ALA A 56 -6.01 3.64 4.14
N ALA A 57 -6.74 2.83 4.92
CA ALA A 57 -8.14 3.09 5.21
C ALA A 57 -8.35 4.41 5.99
N LYS A 58 -7.40 4.84 6.82
CA LYS A 58 -7.48 6.11 7.54
C LYS A 58 -7.21 7.29 6.59
N ILE A 59 -6.14 7.21 5.80
CA ILE A 59 -5.77 8.25 4.83
C ILE A 59 -6.92 8.50 3.84
N PHE A 60 -7.47 7.43 3.27
CA PHE A 60 -8.55 7.48 2.28
C PHE A 60 -9.96 7.61 2.88
N ASN A 61 -10.07 7.89 4.19
CA ASN A 61 -11.34 8.14 4.90
C ASN A 61 -12.35 6.98 4.83
N LEU A 62 -11.85 5.75 4.87
CA LEU A 62 -12.63 4.51 4.87
C LEU A 62 -12.65 3.81 6.23
N TYR A 63 -11.83 4.26 7.19
CA TYR A 63 -11.80 3.69 8.54
C TYR A 63 -12.99 4.17 9.38
N PRO A 64 -13.64 3.32 10.21
CA PRO A 64 -13.32 1.91 10.45
C PRO A 64 -14.01 0.93 9.49
N ARG A 65 -14.84 1.40 8.56
CA ARG A 65 -15.57 0.54 7.61
C ARG A 65 -14.64 -0.44 6.88
N LYS A 66 -13.41 -0.02 6.55
CA LYS A 66 -12.31 -0.87 6.06
C LYS A 66 -11.12 -0.86 7.03
N GLY A 67 -10.34 -1.94 7.01
CA GLY A 67 -9.08 -2.03 7.75
C GLY A 67 -9.24 -2.20 9.26
N ARG A 68 -10.40 -2.65 9.74
CA ARG A 68 -10.64 -2.99 11.15
C ARG A 68 -11.59 -4.18 11.28
N ILE A 69 -11.22 -5.16 12.08
CA ILE A 69 -12.14 -6.21 12.55
C ILE A 69 -12.89 -5.65 13.76
N ALA A 70 -14.13 -5.23 13.53
CA ALA A 70 -15.04 -4.72 14.55
C ALA A 70 -16.49 -4.82 14.06
N ALA A 71 -17.45 -4.85 14.97
CA ALA A 71 -18.87 -4.75 14.61
C ALA A 71 -19.13 -3.46 13.80
N GLY A 72 -19.88 -3.57 12.71
CA GLY A 72 -20.17 -2.48 11.78
C GLY A 72 -19.13 -2.23 10.68
N SER A 73 -17.95 -2.89 10.73
CA SER A 73 -17.00 -2.90 9.61
C SER A 73 -17.47 -3.82 8.47
N ASP A 74 -17.04 -3.53 7.23
CA ASP A 74 -17.25 -4.46 6.12
C ASP A 74 -16.47 -5.76 6.38
N ALA A 75 -17.09 -6.91 6.13
CA ALA A 75 -16.47 -8.23 6.28
C ALA A 75 -15.50 -8.55 5.12
N ASP A 76 -14.42 -7.77 5.04
CA ASP A 76 -13.25 -8.03 4.20
C ASP A 76 -12.13 -8.55 5.10
N ILE A 77 -11.94 -9.87 5.10
CA ILE A 77 -11.14 -10.58 6.09
C ILE A 77 -10.26 -11.61 5.39
N VAL A 78 -9.03 -11.77 5.86
CA VAL A 78 -8.11 -12.82 5.41
C VAL A 78 -7.81 -13.74 6.58
N ILE A 79 -8.01 -15.05 6.38
CA ILE A 79 -7.49 -16.07 7.28
C ILE A 79 -6.05 -16.35 6.85
N TRP A 80 -5.12 -15.91 7.69
CA TRP A 80 -3.69 -15.95 7.42
C TRP A 80 -3.02 -17.09 8.19
N ASN A 81 -2.33 -17.98 7.49
CA ASN A 81 -1.55 -19.04 8.11
C ASN A 81 -0.07 -18.65 8.13
N PRO A 82 0.48 -18.21 9.29
CA PRO A 82 1.87 -17.76 9.40
C PRO A 82 2.90 -18.89 9.25
N ASN A 83 2.48 -20.15 9.45
CA ASN A 83 3.36 -21.31 9.45
C ASN A 83 3.52 -21.93 8.06
N LYS A 84 2.63 -21.60 7.13
CA LYS A 84 2.68 -22.10 5.77
C LYS A 84 3.74 -21.35 4.96
N LYS A 85 4.54 -22.11 4.22
CA LYS A 85 5.53 -21.58 3.28
C LYS A 85 5.01 -21.73 1.86
N ARG A 86 5.39 -20.80 0.99
CA ARG A 86 5.14 -20.87 -0.46
C ARG A 86 6.30 -20.26 -1.22
N THR A 87 6.70 -20.88 -2.31
CA THR A 87 7.59 -20.27 -3.30
C THR A 87 6.75 -19.53 -4.34
N ILE A 88 7.03 -18.25 -4.54
CA ILE A 88 6.33 -17.46 -5.56
C ILE A 88 6.85 -17.86 -6.94
N SER A 89 5.92 -18.11 -7.87
CA SER A 89 6.25 -18.43 -9.25
C SER A 89 5.16 -17.95 -10.21
N LYS A 90 5.54 -17.56 -11.43
CA LYS A 90 4.61 -17.29 -12.54
C LYS A 90 3.71 -18.48 -12.86
N ASP A 91 4.18 -19.72 -12.65
CA ASP A 91 3.43 -20.92 -13.02
C ASP A 91 2.26 -21.19 -12.06
N THR A 92 2.25 -20.53 -10.90
CA THR A 92 1.24 -20.72 -9.84
C THR A 92 0.55 -19.43 -9.40
N HIS A 93 0.97 -18.27 -9.92
CA HIS A 93 0.28 -17.02 -9.63
C HIS A 93 -1.05 -16.93 -10.40
N HIS A 94 -1.87 -15.93 -10.06
CA HIS A 94 -3.18 -15.74 -10.68
C HIS A 94 -3.22 -14.44 -11.51
N GLN A 95 -2.06 -13.86 -11.80
CA GLN A 95 -1.97 -12.66 -12.64
C GLN A 95 -1.97 -13.09 -14.12
N ALA A 96 -2.40 -12.21 -15.01
CA ALA A 96 -2.45 -12.51 -16.45
C ALA A 96 -1.08 -12.41 -17.14
N VAL A 97 -0.09 -11.83 -16.47
CA VAL A 97 1.26 -11.62 -17.01
C VAL A 97 2.08 -12.91 -16.95
N ASP A 98 2.97 -13.15 -17.91
CA ASP A 98 3.72 -14.39 -18.09
C ASP A 98 5.08 -14.43 -17.37
N PHE A 99 5.26 -13.57 -16.35
CA PHE A 99 6.45 -13.51 -15.50
C PHE A 99 6.10 -13.07 -14.08
N ASN A 100 7.05 -13.20 -13.15
CA ASN A 100 6.91 -12.68 -11.79
C ASN A 100 8.23 -12.04 -11.36
N ILE A 101 8.20 -10.81 -10.87
CA ILE A 101 9.41 -10.14 -10.36
C ILE A 101 9.91 -10.74 -9.03
N PHE A 102 9.07 -11.55 -8.38
CA PHE A 102 9.38 -12.28 -7.14
C PHE A 102 9.63 -13.78 -7.39
N GLU A 103 9.96 -14.16 -8.63
CA GLU A 103 10.19 -15.57 -9.01
C GLU A 103 11.20 -16.24 -8.09
N GLY A 104 10.86 -17.43 -7.57
CA GLY A 104 11.72 -18.22 -6.68
C GLY A 104 11.76 -17.73 -5.23
N MET A 105 11.12 -16.61 -4.88
CA MET A 105 11.10 -16.12 -3.51
C MET A 105 10.26 -17.03 -2.61
N THR A 106 10.87 -17.59 -1.57
CA THR A 106 10.16 -18.34 -0.53
C THR A 106 9.62 -17.37 0.51
N VAL A 107 8.31 -17.34 0.68
CA VAL A 107 7.62 -16.52 1.67
C VAL A 107 6.99 -17.38 2.77
N TYR A 108 6.90 -16.79 3.96
CA TYR A 108 6.25 -17.33 5.14
C TYR A 108 4.97 -16.56 5.39
N GLY A 109 3.89 -17.27 5.68
CA GLY A 109 2.57 -16.65 5.75
C GLY A 109 1.85 -16.74 4.42
N VAL A 110 0.68 -17.39 4.42
CA VAL A 110 -0.16 -17.54 3.23
C VAL A 110 -1.61 -17.19 3.60
N ALA A 111 -2.27 -16.45 2.71
CA ALA A 111 -3.71 -16.25 2.76
C ALA A 111 -4.41 -17.56 2.34
N GLU A 112 -4.91 -18.31 3.31
CA GLU A 112 -5.61 -19.58 3.06
C GLU A 112 -7.06 -19.35 2.65
N THR A 113 -7.71 -18.38 3.27
CA THR A 113 -9.07 -17.98 2.94
C THR A 113 -9.16 -16.47 2.84
N THR A 114 -9.78 -15.98 1.77
CA THR A 114 -10.12 -14.55 1.62
C THR A 114 -11.63 -14.42 1.58
N ILE A 115 -12.16 -13.56 2.44
CA ILE A 115 -13.56 -13.19 2.53
C ILE A 115 -13.67 -11.75 2.04
N SER A 116 -14.53 -11.50 1.07
CA SER A 116 -14.86 -10.15 0.62
C SER A 116 -16.36 -9.93 0.76
N ARG A 117 -16.75 -8.86 1.46
CA ARG A 117 -18.16 -8.50 1.71
C ARG A 117 -18.96 -9.64 2.34
N GLY A 118 -18.32 -10.42 3.22
CA GLY A 118 -18.93 -11.57 3.90
C GLY A 118 -19.04 -12.84 3.05
N VAL A 119 -18.50 -12.86 1.82
CA VAL A 119 -18.49 -14.02 0.93
C VAL A 119 -17.08 -14.59 0.85
N VAL A 120 -16.93 -15.90 1.03
CA VAL A 120 -15.66 -16.60 0.78
C VAL A 120 -15.38 -16.56 -0.73
N VAL A 121 -14.34 -15.84 -1.12
CA VAL A 121 -13.96 -15.67 -2.54
C VAL A 121 -12.72 -16.46 -2.92
N TRP A 122 -11.95 -16.91 -1.92
CA TRP A 122 -10.76 -17.73 -2.08
C TRP A 122 -10.70 -18.72 -0.94
N SER A 123 -10.58 -20.00 -1.26
CA SER A 123 -10.38 -21.11 -0.30
C SER A 123 -9.79 -22.31 -1.03
N ASP A 124 -9.05 -23.18 -0.35
CA ASP A 124 -8.51 -24.43 -0.92
C ASP A 124 -7.75 -24.23 -2.24
N ASN A 125 -7.03 -23.12 -2.35
CA ASN A 125 -6.31 -22.71 -3.56
C ASN A 125 -7.19 -22.55 -4.81
N LYS A 126 -8.47 -22.19 -4.64
CA LYS A 126 -9.44 -21.97 -5.71
C LYS A 126 -10.13 -20.61 -5.57
N LEU A 127 -10.28 -19.93 -6.69
CA LEU A 127 -11.03 -18.68 -6.78
C LEU A 127 -12.51 -18.98 -7.00
N SER A 128 -13.37 -18.39 -6.17
CA SER A 128 -14.83 -18.53 -6.23
C SER A 128 -15.48 -17.15 -6.22
N VAL A 129 -15.40 -16.44 -7.35
CA VAL A 129 -15.90 -15.06 -7.48
C VAL A 129 -16.76 -14.89 -8.74
N ARG A 130 -17.70 -13.95 -8.69
CA ARG A 130 -18.45 -13.49 -9.86
C ARG A 130 -17.91 -12.14 -10.31
N ALA A 131 -17.58 -11.99 -11.59
CA ALA A 131 -17.20 -10.70 -12.15
C ALA A 131 -18.27 -9.64 -11.84
N GLY A 132 -17.82 -8.44 -11.43
CA GLY A 132 -18.72 -7.36 -11.01
C GLY A 132 -19.27 -7.47 -9.58
N ALA A 133 -18.85 -8.45 -8.77
CA ALA A 133 -19.25 -8.53 -7.35
C ALA A 133 -18.69 -7.38 -6.49
N GLY A 134 -17.58 -6.76 -6.92
CA GLY A 134 -17.02 -5.56 -6.30
C GLY A 134 -17.94 -4.34 -6.43
N ARG A 135 -17.75 -3.35 -5.55
CA ARG A 135 -18.50 -2.08 -5.58
C ARG A 135 -17.58 -0.91 -5.36
N PHE A 136 -17.81 0.17 -6.08
CA PHE A 136 -17.18 1.46 -5.78
C PHE A 136 -17.57 1.94 -4.39
N ILE A 137 -16.62 2.53 -3.65
CA ILE A 137 -16.86 3.15 -2.35
C ILE A 137 -16.48 4.63 -2.47
N PRO A 138 -17.44 5.56 -2.36
CA PRO A 138 -17.13 6.99 -2.40
C PRO A 138 -16.31 7.38 -1.18
N MET A 139 -15.21 8.09 -1.41
CA MET A 139 -14.34 8.61 -0.37
C MET A 139 -14.77 10.04 -0.03
N LYS A 140 -15.20 10.26 1.22
CA LYS A 140 -15.56 11.61 1.67
C LYS A 140 -14.29 12.48 1.78
N PRO A 141 -14.35 13.77 1.40
CA PRO A 141 -13.22 14.67 1.56
C PRO A 141 -12.90 14.90 3.06
N PHE A 142 -11.77 15.55 3.32
CA PHE A 142 -11.33 15.95 4.67
C PHE A 142 -11.22 14.79 5.67
N SER A 143 -10.50 13.72 5.31
CA SER A 143 -10.16 12.64 6.25
C SER A 143 -9.65 13.21 7.57
N PRO A 144 -10.24 12.87 8.74
CA PRO A 144 -9.74 13.33 10.03
C PRO A 144 -8.28 12.94 10.29
N ALA A 145 -7.84 11.78 9.77
CA ALA A 145 -6.46 11.31 9.93
C ALA A 145 -5.45 12.21 9.21
N VAL A 146 -5.87 12.89 8.13
CA VAL A 146 -5.01 13.76 7.32
C VAL A 146 -5.20 15.23 7.68
N PHE A 147 -6.45 15.66 7.87
CA PHE A 147 -6.82 17.07 7.91
C PHE A 147 -7.14 17.63 9.30
N SER A 148 -7.30 16.81 10.35
CA SER A 148 -7.69 17.30 11.69
C SER A 148 -6.79 18.42 12.25
N SER A 149 -5.47 18.31 12.01
CA SER A 149 -4.49 19.30 12.48
C SER A 149 -4.28 20.46 11.52
N VAL A 150 -4.73 20.38 10.26
CA VAL A 150 -4.46 21.38 9.23
C VAL A 150 -5.05 22.76 9.58
N PRO A 151 -6.32 22.90 9.98
CA PRO A 151 -6.87 24.21 10.37
C PRO A 151 -6.19 24.81 11.60
N HIS A 152 -5.71 23.98 12.53
CA HIS A 152 -4.97 24.46 13.69
C HIS A 152 -3.59 25.00 13.28
N LYS A 153 -2.85 24.26 12.44
CA LYS A 153 -1.57 24.73 11.90
C LYS A 153 -1.73 26.00 11.08
N ALA A 154 -2.74 26.07 10.22
CA ALA A 154 -3.02 27.25 9.40
C ALA A 154 -3.26 28.50 10.26
N ARG A 155 -4.05 28.39 11.34
CA ARG A 155 -4.29 29.50 12.27
C ARG A 155 -3.03 29.90 13.04
N ALA A 156 -2.25 28.93 13.52
CA ALA A 156 -1.01 29.20 14.25
C ALA A 156 0.07 29.84 13.37
N MET A 157 0.11 29.50 12.08
CA MET A 157 1.09 30.00 11.11
C MET A 157 0.58 31.22 10.31
N ALA A 158 -0.60 31.75 10.63
CA ALA A 158 -1.16 32.89 9.91
C ALA A 158 -0.22 34.11 10.03
N PRO A 159 0.20 34.73 8.92
CA PRO A 159 1.08 35.89 8.97
C PRO A 159 0.37 37.06 9.66
N LYS A 160 1.10 37.77 10.52
CA LYS A 160 0.58 38.94 11.24
C LYS A 160 1.14 40.21 10.63
N ALA A 161 0.26 41.13 10.25
CA ALA A 161 0.66 42.43 9.73
C ALA A 161 1.39 43.25 10.81
N VAL A 162 2.51 43.85 10.44
CA VAL A 162 3.21 44.83 11.30
C VAL A 162 2.42 46.14 11.27
N LYS A 163 1.90 46.59 12.42
CA LYS A 163 1.22 47.88 12.54
C LYS A 163 2.24 49.01 12.38
N ARG A 164 2.06 49.89 11.40
CA ARG A 164 2.89 51.08 11.17
C ARG A 164 2.05 52.35 11.39
N SER A 165 2.63 53.39 12.00
CA SER A 165 2.01 54.71 12.09
C SER A 165 2.05 55.43 10.74
N LYS A 166 1.14 56.38 10.52
CA LYS A 166 1.23 57.27 9.36
C LYS A 166 2.45 58.17 9.51
N ALA A 167 3.19 58.39 8.42
CA ALA A 167 4.28 59.35 8.40
C ALA A 167 3.73 60.74 8.77
N LYS A 168 4.39 61.44 9.69
CA LYS A 168 4.10 62.85 9.95
C LYS A 168 4.53 63.63 8.70
N ALA A 169 3.59 64.38 8.13
CA ALA A 169 3.83 65.33 7.04
C ALA A 169 4.65 66.53 7.52
#